data_AF-A0A4Q5YVU6-F1
#
_entry.id   AF-A0A4Q5YVU6-F1
#
_cell.length_a   1.000
_cell.length_b   1.000
_cell.length_c   1.000
_cell.angle_alpha   90.00
_cell.angle_beta   90.00
_cell.angle_gamma   90.00
#
_symmetry.space_group_name_H-M   'P 1'
#
loop_
_entity.id
_entity.type
_entity.pdbx_description
1 polymer ?
#
loop_
_entity_poly.entity_id
_entity_poly.type
_entity_poly.pdbx_seq_one_letter_code
_entity_poly.pdbx_strand_id
1 'polypeptide(L)'
;MKEIEKQGRYVYSHEFGWVTPTVNGTICAYGLRDNKGIIKCAIEQAYYDGKLDWKKPISCHLYPIRLVEAKHATYVNYEPRETLCNPACALGKKLKMPVYQFLKEPIIRKFGEEFYGVLEQVAIEHFDEKNK
;
A
#
# COMPACT_ATOMS: atom_id res chain seq x y z
N MET A 1 21.65 0.88 3.19
CA MET A 1 22.69 0.52 2.20
C MET A 1 23.31 -0.83 2.52
N LYS A 2 23.95 -1.02 3.68
CA LYS A 2 24.59 -2.31 4.07
C LYS A 2 23.75 -3.57 3.83
N GLU A 3 22.45 -3.54 4.13
CA GLU A 3 21.59 -4.71 3.92
C GLU A 3 21.33 -5.04 2.44
N ILE A 4 21.21 -4.01 1.59
CA ILE A 4 21.01 -4.18 0.15
C ILE A 4 22.29 -4.71 -0.50
N GLU A 5 23.45 -4.25 -0.03
CA GLU A 5 24.76 -4.76 -0.47
C GLU A 5 24.95 -6.23 -0.08
N LYS A 6 24.44 -6.63 1.11
CA LYS A 6 24.57 -7.98 1.64
C LYS A 6 23.57 -8.98 1.04
N GLN A 7 22.29 -8.61 0.95
CA GLN A 7 21.19 -9.51 0.55
C GLN A 7 20.75 -9.32 -0.91
N GLY A 8 21.17 -8.22 -1.55
CA GLY A 8 20.65 -7.79 -2.83
C GLY A 8 19.44 -6.86 -2.72
N ARG A 9 18.89 -6.47 -3.87
CA ARG A 9 17.76 -5.51 -3.96
C ARG A 9 16.42 -6.14 -3.56
N TYR A 10 16.30 -7.45 -3.70
CA TYR A 10 15.12 -8.24 -3.42
C TYR A 10 15.57 -9.64 -3.00
N VAL A 11 14.77 -10.30 -2.16
CA VAL A 11 15.03 -11.66 -1.69
C VAL A 11 13.82 -12.53 -1.94
N TYR A 12 14.04 -13.82 -2.20
CA TYR A 12 12.95 -14.76 -2.41
C TYR A 12 12.51 -15.35 -1.07
N SER A 13 11.21 -15.27 -0.78
CA SER A 13 10.53 -15.92 0.33
C SER A 13 9.72 -17.09 -0.22
N HIS A 14 9.82 -18.25 0.42
CA HIS A 14 8.98 -19.40 0.08
C HIS A 14 7.49 -19.15 0.29
N GLU A 15 7.14 -18.26 1.23
CA GLU A 15 5.75 -17.93 1.58
C GLU A 15 5.20 -16.76 0.74
N PHE A 16 6.04 -15.76 0.45
CA PHE A 16 5.59 -14.49 -0.12
C PHE A 16 6.19 -14.17 -1.50
N GLY A 17 6.96 -15.09 -2.08
CA GLY A 17 7.66 -14.87 -3.34
C GLY A 17 8.73 -13.78 -3.22
N TRP A 18 8.86 -12.91 -4.22
CA TRP A 18 9.85 -11.83 -4.20
C TRP A 18 9.45 -10.71 -3.23
N VAL A 19 10.27 -10.48 -2.22
CA VAL A 19 10.05 -9.45 -1.19
C VAL A 19 11.25 -8.51 -1.06
N THR A 20 11.02 -7.34 -0.46
CA THR A 20 12.10 -6.42 -0.11
C THR A 20 12.87 -6.94 1.10
N PRO A 21 14.21 -6.88 1.12
CA PRO A 21 14.99 -7.24 2.30
C PRO A 21 14.64 -6.34 3.49
N THR A 22 14.88 -6.82 4.70
CA THR A 22 14.64 -6.08 5.94
C THR A 22 15.93 -5.90 6.72
N VAL A 23 16.07 -4.76 7.38
CA VAL A 23 17.19 -4.50 8.29
C VAL A 23 16.89 -5.20 9.61
N ASN A 24 17.70 -6.20 9.96
CA ASN A 24 17.56 -7.00 11.19
C ASN A 24 16.14 -7.56 11.41
N GLY A 25 15.42 -7.94 10.35
CA GLY A 25 14.06 -8.48 10.46
C GLY A 25 12.98 -7.44 10.82
N THR A 26 13.29 -6.14 10.80
CA THR A 26 12.38 -5.08 11.24
C THR A 26 11.87 -4.25 10.06
N ILE A 27 12.51 -3.12 9.78
CA ILE A 27 12.15 -2.18 8.73
C ILE A 27 12.60 -2.71 7.36
N CYS A 28 11.80 -2.44 6.33
CA CYS A 28 12.21 -2.61 4.94
C CYS A 28 13.55 -1.89 4.69
N ALA A 29 14.47 -2.48 3.93
CA ALA A 29 15.77 -1.89 3.61
C ALA A 29 15.68 -0.56 2.84
N TYR A 30 14.51 -0.28 2.25
CA TYR A 30 14.15 0.98 1.61
C TYR A 30 13.35 1.93 2.52
N GLY A 31 13.20 1.61 3.80
CA GLY A 31 12.56 2.47 4.79
C GLY A 31 13.55 3.50 5.35
N LEU A 32 13.10 4.74 5.51
CA LEU A 32 13.83 5.79 6.20
C LEU A 32 12.98 6.37 7.32
N ARG A 33 13.63 6.80 8.39
CA ARG A 33 12.98 7.51 9.49
C ARG A 33 13.21 9.00 9.32
N ASP A 34 12.14 9.77 9.27
CA ASP A 34 12.25 11.22 9.19
C ASP A 34 12.55 11.86 10.56
N ASN A 35 12.72 13.18 10.57
CA ASN A 35 13.02 13.95 11.78
C ASN A 35 11.93 13.89 12.87
N LYS A 36 10.70 13.51 12.51
CA LYS A 36 9.59 13.30 13.44
C LYS A 36 9.47 11.85 13.90
N GLY A 37 10.39 10.97 13.48
CA GLY A 37 10.35 9.55 13.81
C GLY A 37 9.39 8.74 12.93
N ILE A 38 8.81 9.33 11.89
CA ILE A 38 7.87 8.66 10.98
C ILE A 38 8.67 7.82 9.99
N ILE A 39 8.24 6.56 9.80
CA ILE A 39 8.81 5.69 8.79
C ILE A 39 8.19 6.01 7.43
N LYS A 40 9.05 6.34 6.46
CA LYS A 40 8.69 6.63 5.07
C LYS A 40 9.39 5.66 4.13
N CYS A 41 8.82 5.48 2.94
CA CYS A 41 9.49 4.76 1.86
C CYS A 41 10.49 5.70 1.17
N ALA A 42 11.77 5.32 1.12
CA ALA A 42 12.82 6.10 0.47
C ALA A 42 12.59 6.27 -1.04
N ILE A 43 12.04 5.26 -1.70
CA ILE A 43 11.70 5.31 -3.12
C ILE A 43 10.60 6.36 -3.37
N GLU A 44 9.56 6.36 -2.55
CA GLU A 44 8.47 7.32 -2.64
C GLU A 44 8.94 8.74 -2.31
N GLN A 45 9.79 8.90 -1.29
CA GLN A 45 10.37 10.21 -0.97
C GLN A 45 11.26 10.72 -2.11
N ALA A 46 12.08 9.85 -2.71
CA ALA A 46 12.93 10.22 -3.83
C ALA A 46 12.13 10.66 -5.06
N TYR A 47 10.96 10.05 -5.31
CA TYR A 47 10.02 10.53 -6.31
C TYR A 47 9.49 11.93 -5.98
N TYR A 48 9.04 12.18 -4.75
CA TYR A 48 8.56 13.51 -4.34
C TYR A 48 9.66 14.58 -4.36
N ASP A 49 10.91 14.18 -4.16
CA ASP A 49 12.08 15.05 -4.27
C ASP A 49 12.52 15.29 -5.73
N GLY A 50 11.84 14.70 -6.72
CA GLY A 50 12.20 14.82 -8.15
C GLY A 50 13.48 14.08 -8.55
N LYS A 51 13.95 13.15 -7.72
CA LYS A 51 15.16 12.33 -7.99
C LYS A 51 14.86 11.08 -8.79
N LEU A 52 13.58 10.69 -8.87
CA LEU A 52 13.09 9.54 -9.61
C LEU A 52 11.84 9.92 -10.38
N ASP A 53 11.72 9.44 -11.61
CA ASP A 53 10.52 9.66 -12.45
C ASP A 53 9.40 8.64 -12.14
N TRP A 54 9.62 7.72 -11.20
CA TRP A 54 8.68 6.66 -10.84
C TRP A 54 8.42 6.61 -9.33
N LYS A 55 7.16 6.42 -8.96
CA LYS A 55 6.71 6.22 -7.56
C LYS A 55 7.01 4.80 -7.07
N LYS A 56 6.94 4.58 -5.76
CA LYS A 56 7.05 3.24 -5.14
C LYS A 56 6.23 2.16 -5.87
N PRO A 57 6.65 0.88 -5.82
CA PRO A 57 5.96 -0.23 -6.48
C PRO A 57 4.47 -0.29 -6.18
N ILE A 58 3.66 -0.70 -7.16
CA ILE A 58 2.20 -0.70 -7.03
C ILE A 58 1.70 -1.60 -5.89
N SER A 59 2.36 -2.75 -5.66
CA SER A 59 2.06 -3.64 -4.54
C SER A 59 2.25 -2.97 -3.18
N CYS A 60 3.31 -2.16 -3.01
CA CYS A 60 3.53 -1.39 -1.78
C CYS A 60 2.56 -0.21 -1.65
N HIS A 61 2.11 0.36 -2.77
CA HIS A 61 1.20 1.50 -2.76
C HIS A 61 -0.25 1.11 -2.49
N LEU A 62 -0.68 -0.06 -2.97
CA LEU A 62 -2.02 -0.57 -2.71
C LEU A 62 -2.19 -1.12 -1.29
N TYR A 63 -1.11 -1.42 -0.56
CA TYR A 63 -1.23 -2.02 0.76
C TYR A 63 -2.11 -1.18 1.71
N PRO A 64 -3.13 -1.76 2.38
CA PRO A 64 -3.34 -3.19 2.66
C PRO A 64 -4.09 -4.02 1.59
N ILE A 65 -4.39 -3.47 0.42
CA ILE A 65 -4.93 -4.25 -0.70
C ILE A 65 -3.82 -5.05 -1.38
N ARG A 66 -4.09 -6.34 -1.60
CA ARG A 66 -3.24 -7.29 -2.34
C ARG A 66 -3.98 -7.83 -3.54
N LEU A 67 -3.24 -7.95 -4.65
CA LEU A 67 -3.77 -8.43 -5.90
C LEU A 67 -3.34 -9.88 -6.12
N VAL A 68 -4.31 -10.73 -6.47
CA VAL A 68 -4.04 -12.10 -6.91
C VAL A 68 -4.60 -12.25 -8.31
N GLU A 69 -3.70 -12.43 -9.28
CA GLU A 69 -4.06 -12.62 -10.68
C GLU A 69 -4.57 -14.06 -10.89
N ALA A 70 -5.79 -14.19 -11.41
CA ALA A 70 -6.39 -15.47 -11.79
C ALA A 70 -6.70 -15.48 -13.29
N LYS A 71 -7.05 -16.66 -13.82
CA LYS A 71 -7.20 -16.88 -15.27
C LYS A 71 -8.17 -15.91 -15.97
N HIS A 72 -9.21 -15.47 -15.27
CA HIS A 72 -10.29 -14.64 -15.84
C HIS A 72 -10.61 -13.39 -15.01
N ALA A 73 -9.87 -13.14 -13.93
CA ALA A 73 -10.14 -12.01 -13.03
C ALA A 73 -8.91 -11.68 -12.19
N THR A 74 -8.85 -10.45 -11.69
CA THR A 74 -7.90 -10.04 -10.64
C THR A 74 -8.67 -9.95 -9.32
N TYR A 75 -8.28 -10.73 -8.33
CA TYR A 75 -8.84 -10.61 -6.98
C TYR A 75 -8.19 -9.44 -6.25
N VAL A 76 -9.02 -8.63 -5.60
CA VAL A 76 -8.62 -7.42 -4.85
C VAL A 76 -8.87 -7.67 -3.37
N ASN A 77 -7.89 -8.26 -2.69
CA ASN A 77 -8.02 -8.73 -1.31
C ASN A 77 -7.59 -7.66 -0.32
N TYR A 78 -8.43 -7.37 0.68
CA TYR A 78 -8.06 -6.52 1.81
C TYR A 78 -7.37 -7.35 2.90
N GLU A 79 -6.06 -7.17 3.07
CA GLU A 79 -5.22 -7.96 3.99
C GLU A 79 -4.44 -7.06 4.97
N PRO A 80 -5.13 -6.37 5.90
CA PRO A 80 -4.48 -5.52 6.89
C PRO A 80 -3.69 -6.36 7.89
N ARG A 81 -2.54 -5.85 8.31
CA ARG A 81 -1.81 -6.38 9.47
C ARG A 81 -2.40 -5.76 10.72
N GLU A 82 -3.12 -6.53 11.52
CA GLU A 82 -3.86 -6.03 12.68
C GLU A 82 -3.03 -5.08 13.55
N THR A 83 -1.83 -5.49 13.96
CA THR A 83 -0.96 -4.69 14.83
C THR A 83 -0.43 -3.41 14.18
N LEU A 84 -0.01 -3.48 12.92
CA LEU A 84 0.59 -2.34 12.22
C LEU A 84 -0.44 -1.36 11.67
N CYS A 85 -1.62 -1.85 11.27
CA CYS A 85 -2.67 -1.06 10.66
C CYS A 85 -3.63 -0.45 11.71
N ASN A 86 -3.64 -0.93 12.95
CA ASN A 86 -4.60 -0.47 13.98
C ASN A 86 -4.63 1.07 14.15
N PRO A 87 -3.48 1.79 14.23
CA PRO A 87 -3.52 3.24 14.36
C PRO A 87 -4.17 3.94 13.16
N ALA A 88 -3.93 3.43 11.95
CA ALA A 88 -4.54 3.96 10.72
C ALA A 88 -6.05 3.68 10.69
N CYS A 89 -6.49 2.49 11.11
CA CYS A 89 -7.90 2.14 11.23
C CYS A 89 -8.63 3.01 12.25
N ALA A 90 -8.01 3.30 13.40
CA ALA A 90 -8.57 4.19 14.42
C ALA A 90 -8.74 5.63 13.88
N LEU A 91 -7.73 6.14 13.18
CA LEU A 91 -7.80 7.45 12.53
C LEU A 91 -8.88 7.47 11.43
N GLY A 92 -8.93 6.45 10.58
CA GLY A 92 -9.94 6.32 9.53
C GLY A 92 -11.36 6.33 10.08
N LYS A 93 -11.62 5.62 11.19
CA LYS A 93 -12.92 5.66 11.89
C LYS A 93 -13.26 7.08 12.37
N LYS A 94 -12.31 7.79 12.98
CA LYS A 94 -12.50 9.18 13.44
C LYS A 94 -12.80 10.14 12.29
N LEU A 95 -12.13 9.94 11.16
CA LEU A 95 -12.31 10.75 9.94
C LEU A 95 -13.49 10.29 9.08
N LYS A 96 -14.17 9.18 9.45
CA LYS A 96 -15.17 8.48 8.62
C LYS A 96 -14.67 8.18 7.20
N MET A 97 -13.38 7.84 7.09
CA MET A 97 -12.70 7.59 5.81
C MET A 97 -12.54 6.08 5.57
N PRO A 98 -13.30 5.48 4.64
CA PRO A 98 -13.11 4.10 4.22
C PRO A 98 -11.79 3.89 3.48
N VAL A 99 -11.33 2.63 3.46
CA VAL A 99 -10.02 2.24 2.91
C VAL A 99 -9.88 2.58 1.42
N TYR A 100 -10.94 2.41 0.62
CA TYR A 100 -10.86 2.69 -0.82
C TYR A 100 -10.60 4.17 -1.12
N GLN A 101 -11.11 5.08 -0.29
CA GLN A 101 -10.85 6.52 -0.41
C GLN A 101 -9.41 6.86 -0.02
N PHE A 102 -8.90 6.27 1.07
CA PHE A 102 -7.50 6.39 1.45
C PHE A 102 -6.55 5.88 0.35
N LEU A 103 -6.96 4.82 -0.36
CA LEU A 103 -6.24 4.21 -1.47
C LEU A 103 -6.65 4.74 -2.85
N LYS A 104 -7.28 5.91 -2.95
CA LYS A 104 -7.72 6.49 -4.22
C LYS A 104 -6.60 6.55 -5.26
N GLU A 105 -5.48 7.17 -4.90
CA GLU A 105 -4.34 7.30 -5.81
C GLU A 105 -3.79 5.94 -6.30
N PRO A 106 -3.45 4.97 -5.43
CA PRO A 106 -2.95 3.67 -5.90
C PRO A 106 -3.99 2.85 -6.68
N ILE A 107 -5.28 2.94 -6.34
CA ILE A 107 -6.35 2.25 -7.08
C ILE A 107 -6.44 2.82 -8.50
N ILE A 108 -6.49 4.14 -8.65
CA ILE A 108 -6.50 4.80 -9.96
C ILE A 108 -5.24 4.45 -10.75
N ARG A 109 -4.08 4.44 -10.11
CA ARG A 109 -2.82 4.10 -10.78
C ARG A 109 -2.78 2.67 -11.31
N LYS A 110 -3.49 1.73 -10.69
CA LYS A 110 -3.54 0.32 -11.13
C LYS A 110 -4.68 0.05 -12.11
N PHE A 111 -5.86 0.59 -11.86
CA PHE A 111 -7.10 0.22 -12.55
C PHE A 111 -7.73 1.33 -13.39
N GLY A 112 -7.24 2.56 -13.27
CA GLY A 112 -7.78 3.73 -13.98
C GLY A 112 -8.87 4.48 -13.20
N GLU A 113 -9.18 5.68 -13.68
CA GLU A 113 -10.19 6.57 -13.07
C GLU A 113 -11.60 6.00 -13.17
N GLU A 114 -11.95 5.37 -14.29
CA GLU A 114 -13.26 4.76 -14.52
C GLU A 114 -13.58 3.69 -13.46
N PHE A 115 -12.61 2.80 -13.18
CA PHE A 115 -12.75 1.79 -12.14
C PHE A 115 -13.00 2.40 -10.76
N TYR A 116 -12.23 3.44 -10.40
CA TYR A 116 -12.41 4.12 -9.13
C TYR A 116 -13.79 4.79 -9.03
N GLY A 117 -14.26 5.40 -10.11
CA GLY A 117 -15.58 6.04 -10.18
C GLY A 117 -16.71 5.04 -9.92
N VAL A 118 -16.67 3.87 -10.56
CA VAL A 118 -17.65 2.80 -10.32
C VAL A 118 -17.57 2.29 -8.88
N LEU A 119 -16.36 2.07 -8.35
CA LEU A 119 -16.15 1.64 -6.97
C LEU A 119 -16.72 2.65 -5.96
N GLU A 120 -16.49 3.94 -6.17
CA GLU A 120 -16.99 5.03 -5.34
C GLU A 120 -18.51 5.09 -5.37
N GLN A 121 -19.13 4.98 -6.55
CA GLN A 121 -20.59 4.95 -6.70
C GLN A 121 -21.22 3.77 -5.94
N VAL A 122 -20.73 2.55 -6.15
CA VAL A 122 -21.22 1.35 -5.46
C VAL A 122 -21.02 1.45 -3.95
N ALA A 123 -19.90 2.02 -3.51
CA ALA A 123 -19.65 2.23 -2.09
C ALA A 123 -20.65 3.22 -1.48
N ILE A 124 -20.93 4.35 -2.13
CA ILE A 124 -21.92 5.34 -1.66
C ILE A 124 -23.29 4.67 -1.49
N GLU A 125 -23.77 3.97 -2.51
CA GLU A 125 -25.05 3.26 -2.47
C GLU A 125 -25.11 2.26 -1.31
N HIS A 126 -24.07 1.44 -1.14
CA HIS A 126 -23.98 0.46 -0.06
C HIS A 126 -23.95 1.09 1.35
N PHE A 127 -23.28 2.24 1.51
CA PHE A 127 -23.22 2.93 2.79
C PHE A 127 -24.52 3.68 3.09
N ASP A 128 -25.18 4.27 2.09
CA ASP A 128 -26.46 4.95 2.24
C ASP A 128 -27.58 3.97 2.63
N GLU A 129 -27.58 2.76 2.06
CA GLU A 129 -28.50 1.68 2.45
C GLU A 129 -28.32 1.23 3.90
N LYS A 130 -27.08 1.20 4.40
CA LYS A 130 -26.80 0.84 5.81
C LYS A 130 -27.19 1.91 6.82
N ASN A 131 -27.40 3.14 6.38
CA ASN A 131 -27.78 4.27 7.22
C ASN A 131 -29.30 4.53 7.23
N LYS A 132 -30.07 3.79 6.43
CA LYS A 132 -31.55 3.73 6.50
C LYS A 132 -32.02 2.71 7.52
#